data_AF-A0A817TF56-F1
#
_entry.id   AF-A0A817TF56-F1
#
_cell.length_a   1.000
_cell.length_b   1.000
_cell.length_c   1.000
_cell.angle_alpha   90.00
_cell.angle_beta   90.00
_cell.angle_gamma   90.00
#
_symmetry.space_group_name_H-M   'P 1'
#
loop_
_entity.id
_entity.type
_entity.pdbx_description
1 polymer ?
#
loop_
_entity_poly.entity_id
_entity_poly.type
_entity_poly.pdbx_seq_one_letter_code
_entity_poly.pdbx_strand_id
1 'polypeptide(L)'
;MVFFAKTSSRSAKDACIFKRDFLQIYENELSKFPDPSQENSRIIALLTAALLALCLTNASDILSMFIISERIYQDMLLATEAQNPSDDLFKENIILRPFIPLDVDMEFRGFVFQQRLTCLSQYNYLIYSQRLCQEKDTILLIFRPTDKDLVEKQLHV
;
A
#
# COMPACT_ATOMS: atom_id res chain seq x y z
N MET A 1 7.58 19.63 -4.87
CA MET A 1 8.00 18.34 -4.31
C MET A 1 6.75 17.54 -3.99
N VAL A 2 6.75 16.22 -4.23
CA VAL A 2 5.59 15.36 -3.98
C VAL A 2 5.90 14.36 -2.86
N PHE A 3 4.92 14.11 -2.02
CA PHE A 3 5.07 13.35 -0.78
C PHE A 3 4.00 12.26 -0.67
N PHE A 4 4.38 11.19 0.01
CA PHE A 4 3.46 10.25 0.64
C PHE A 4 3.46 10.51 2.15
N ALA A 5 2.27 10.55 2.76
CA ALA A 5 2.10 10.75 4.20
C ALA A 5 1.45 9.54 4.87
N LYS A 6 1.91 9.21 6.08
CA LYS A 6 1.27 8.21 6.96
C LYS A 6 1.41 8.60 8.44
N THR A 7 0.61 8.00 9.30
CA THR A 7 0.83 8.03 10.77
C THR A 7 1.86 6.96 11.16
N SER A 8 2.10 6.69 12.44
CA SER A 8 3.05 5.65 12.85
C SER A 8 2.68 4.29 12.26
N SER A 9 1.39 3.95 12.36
CA SER A 9 0.87 2.63 12.01
C SER A 9 0.49 2.53 10.53
N ARG A 10 -0.48 3.34 10.07
CA ARG A 10 -1.12 3.15 8.76
C ARG A 10 -1.06 4.42 7.91
N SER A 11 -1.30 4.25 6.61
CA SER A 11 -1.60 5.34 5.68
C SER A 11 -3.09 5.38 5.38
N ALA A 12 -3.58 6.56 5.01
CA ALA A 12 -4.98 6.85 4.70
C ALA A 12 -5.43 6.29 3.33
N LYS A 13 -5.17 5.00 3.02
CA LYS A 13 -5.49 4.41 1.70
C LYS A 13 -6.99 4.44 1.37
N ASP A 14 -7.84 4.42 2.40
CA ASP A 14 -9.30 4.51 2.31
C ASP A 14 -9.80 5.91 1.93
N ALA A 15 -9.03 6.95 2.22
CA ALA A 15 -9.41 8.33 1.95
C ALA A 15 -9.24 8.75 0.47
N CYS A 16 -8.50 7.96 -0.32
CA CYS A 16 -8.13 8.30 -1.70
C CYS A 16 -9.34 8.54 -2.60
N ILE A 17 -10.41 7.76 -2.41
CA ILE A 17 -11.62 7.79 -3.24
C ILE A 17 -12.39 9.11 -3.11
N PHE A 18 -12.13 9.88 -2.05
CA PHE A 18 -12.80 11.16 -1.80
C PHE A 18 -12.03 12.34 -2.41
N LYS A 19 -10.89 12.12 -3.08
CA LYS A 19 -10.23 13.17 -3.84
C LYS A 19 -11.08 13.57 -5.04
N ARG A 20 -11.19 14.88 -5.28
CA ARG A 20 -12.01 15.46 -6.36
C ARG A 20 -11.60 14.98 -7.74
N ASP A 21 -10.31 14.73 -7.94
CA ASP A 21 -9.71 14.27 -9.20
C ASP A 21 -9.63 12.74 -9.30
N PHE A 22 -10.10 11.98 -8.32
CA PHE A 22 -9.96 10.52 -8.29
C PHE A 22 -10.51 9.83 -9.54
N LEU A 23 -11.73 10.20 -9.97
CA LEU A 23 -12.36 9.63 -11.16
C LEU A 23 -11.53 9.88 -12.42
N GLN A 24 -11.00 11.10 -12.56
CA GLN A 24 -10.15 11.46 -13.69
C GLN A 24 -8.84 10.65 -13.69
N ILE A 25 -8.22 10.46 -12.53
CA ILE A 25 -7.03 9.62 -12.39
C ILE A 25 -7.36 8.18 -12.80
N TYR A 26 -8.48 7.64 -12.32
CA TYR A 26 -8.92 6.30 -12.68
C TYR A 26 -9.16 6.14 -14.18
N GLU A 27 -9.90 7.04 -14.82
CA GLU A 27 -10.15 7.02 -16.26
C GLU A 27 -8.84 7.09 -17.06
N ASN A 28 -7.90 7.93 -16.62
CA ASN A 28 -6.57 8.04 -17.23
C ASN A 28 -5.79 6.71 -17.11
N GLU A 29 -5.77 6.07 -15.95
CA GLU A 29 -5.09 4.79 -15.76
C GLU A 29 -5.78 3.65 -16.54
N LEU A 30 -7.11 3.65 -16.60
CA LEU A 30 -7.89 2.66 -17.34
C LEU A 30 -7.66 2.76 -18.85
N SER A 31 -7.50 3.97 -19.38
CA SER A 31 -7.24 4.21 -20.81
C SER A 31 -5.91 3.62 -21.31
N LYS A 32 -4.99 3.27 -20.39
CA LYS A 32 -3.71 2.64 -20.72
C LYS A 32 -3.84 1.15 -21.06
N PHE A 33 -4.97 0.53 -20.74
CA PHE A 33 -5.20 -0.89 -21.01
C PHE A 33 -5.78 -1.10 -22.43
N PRO A 34 -5.31 -2.12 -23.19
CA PRO A 34 -5.86 -2.43 -24.51
C PRO A 34 -7.36 -2.78 -24.49
N ASP A 35 -7.80 -3.42 -23.40
CA ASP A 35 -9.21 -3.76 -23.17
C ASP A 35 -9.66 -3.23 -21.79
N PRO A 36 -10.23 -2.00 -21.75
CA PRO A 36 -10.85 -1.39 -20.56
C PRO A 36 -12.11 -2.10 -20.05
N SER A 37 -12.68 -3.03 -20.82
CA SER A 37 -13.87 -3.77 -20.42
C SER A 37 -13.56 -4.93 -19.48
N GLN A 38 -12.32 -5.46 -19.52
CA GLN A 38 -11.85 -6.52 -18.63
C GLN A 38 -11.87 -6.09 -17.18
N GLU A 39 -12.38 -6.96 -16.31
CA GLU A 39 -12.44 -6.72 -14.87
C GLU A 39 -11.05 -6.53 -14.27
N ASN A 40 -10.08 -7.36 -14.66
CA ASN A 40 -8.70 -7.24 -14.19
C ASN A 40 -8.09 -5.87 -14.52
N SER A 41 -8.28 -5.37 -15.75
CA SER A 41 -7.82 -4.04 -16.17
C SER A 41 -8.44 -2.94 -15.30
N ARG A 42 -9.75 -3.04 -15.01
CA ARG A 42 -10.47 -2.09 -14.16
C ARG A 42 -9.96 -2.08 -12.73
N ILE A 43 -9.72 -3.26 -12.14
CA ILE A 43 -9.22 -3.36 -10.77
C ILE A 43 -7.79 -2.84 -10.69
N ILE A 44 -6.90 -3.18 -11.65
CA ILE A 44 -5.53 -2.64 -11.67
C ILE A 44 -5.56 -1.12 -11.81
N ALA A 45 -6.34 -0.57 -12.74
CA ALA A 45 -6.49 0.88 -12.90
C ALA A 45 -7.01 1.56 -11.62
N LEU A 46 -7.98 0.95 -10.94
CA LEU A 46 -8.52 1.45 -9.67
C LEU A 46 -7.46 1.49 -8.56
N LEU A 47 -6.70 0.40 -8.41
CA LEU A 47 -5.62 0.31 -7.42
C LEU A 47 -4.50 1.31 -7.71
N THR A 48 -4.11 1.46 -8.98
CA THR A 48 -3.12 2.43 -9.41
C THR A 48 -3.60 3.86 -9.16
N ALA A 49 -4.87 4.17 -9.48
CA ALA A 49 -5.45 5.47 -9.19
C ALA A 49 -5.48 5.77 -7.68
N ALA A 50 -5.83 4.78 -6.85
CA ALA A 50 -5.77 4.92 -5.40
C ALA A 50 -4.35 5.15 -4.87
N LEU A 51 -3.34 4.52 -5.47
CA LEU A 51 -1.94 4.79 -5.15
C LEU A 51 -1.53 6.21 -5.55
N LEU A 52 -1.86 6.64 -6.77
CA LEU A 52 -1.54 7.97 -7.28
C LEU A 52 -2.26 9.08 -6.49
N ALA A 53 -3.47 8.82 -6.00
CA ALA A 53 -4.20 9.74 -5.14
C ALA A 53 -3.47 10.03 -3.81
N LEU A 54 -2.60 9.12 -3.34
CA LEU A 54 -1.72 9.31 -2.17
C LEU A 54 -0.50 10.19 -2.46
N CYS A 55 -0.35 10.68 -3.69
CA CYS A 55 0.64 11.69 -4.05
C CYS A 55 0.14 13.07 -3.63
N LEU A 56 0.76 13.63 -2.60
CA LEU A 56 0.34 14.87 -1.94
C LEU A 56 1.40 15.95 -2.12
N THR A 57 0.98 17.20 -2.29
CA THR A 57 1.88 18.32 -2.62
C THR A 57 2.00 19.36 -1.50
N ASN A 58 1.05 19.38 -0.57
CA ASN A 58 0.97 20.39 0.47
C ASN A 58 0.36 19.82 1.77
N ALA A 59 0.56 20.53 2.87
CA ALA A 59 0.09 20.12 4.19
C ALA A 59 -1.45 20.07 4.30
N SER A 60 -2.16 20.95 3.59
CA SER A 60 -3.62 20.96 3.60
C SER A 60 -4.18 19.64 3.06
N ASP A 61 -3.67 19.16 1.93
CA ASP A 61 -4.10 17.89 1.35
C ASP A 61 -3.83 16.71 2.30
N ILE A 62 -2.68 16.72 2.99
CA ILE A 62 -2.31 15.69 3.97
C ILE A 62 -3.31 15.68 5.12
N LEU A 63 -3.57 16.83 5.73
CA LEU A 63 -4.49 16.93 6.86
C LEU A 63 -5.92 16.59 6.44
N SER A 64 -6.39 17.08 5.30
CA SER A 64 -7.71 16.72 4.77
C SER A 64 -7.84 15.22 4.57
N MET A 65 -6.83 14.56 4.00
CA MET A 65 -6.83 13.11 3.79
C MET A 65 -6.82 12.32 5.10
N PHE A 66 -6.10 12.79 6.12
CA PHE A 66 -6.08 12.14 7.43
C PHE A 66 -7.41 12.30 8.18
N ILE A 67 -8.03 13.49 8.12
CA ILE A 67 -9.30 13.78 8.79
C ILE A 67 -10.44 12.88 8.27
N ILE A 68 -10.47 12.62 6.96
CA ILE A 68 -11.54 11.82 6.35
C ILE A 68 -11.28 10.31 6.41
N SER A 69 -10.07 9.87 6.76
CA SER A 69 -9.71 8.46 6.80
C SER A 69 -10.24 7.80 8.07
N GLU A 70 -11.07 6.78 7.90
CA GLU A 70 -11.53 5.92 8.99
C GLU A 70 -10.34 5.15 9.60
N ARG A 71 -9.38 4.72 8.77
CA ARG A 71 -8.20 3.99 9.26
C ARG A 71 -7.34 4.84 10.18
N ILE A 72 -7.16 6.12 9.83
CA ILE A 72 -6.42 7.07 10.68
C ILE A 72 -7.23 7.40 11.93
N TYR A 73 -8.53 7.61 11.80
CA TYR A 73 -9.41 7.82 12.96
C TYR A 73 -9.30 6.68 13.98
N GLN A 74 -9.34 5.42 13.54
CA GLN A 74 -9.16 4.24 14.39
C GLN A 74 -7.79 4.21 15.08
N ASP A 75 -6.71 4.54 14.35
CA ASP A 75 -5.36 4.63 14.94
C ASP A 75 -5.30 5.71 16.02
N MET A 76 -5.89 6.90 15.77
CA MET A 76 -5.92 7.99 16.74
C MET A 76 -6.73 7.63 17.98
N LEU A 77 -7.88 6.96 17.81
CA LEU A 77 -8.70 6.49 18.93
C LEU A 77 -7.90 5.53 19.83
N LEU A 78 -7.27 4.51 19.24
CA LEU A 78 -6.42 3.57 19.98
C LEU A 78 -5.25 4.27 20.67
N ALA A 79 -4.61 5.23 19.98
CA ALA A 79 -3.52 6.01 20.56
C ALA A 79 -3.96 6.85 21.77
N THR A 80 -5.21 7.34 21.78
CA THR A 80 -5.78 8.05 22.94
C THR A 80 -6.27 7.13 24.06
N GLU A 81 -6.80 5.95 23.74
CA GLU A 81 -7.28 4.97 24.73
C GLU A 81 -6.13 4.24 25.43
N ALA A 82 -5.03 3.99 24.72
CA ALA A 82 -3.85 3.31 25.25
C ALA A 82 -2.98 4.21 26.15
N GLN A 83 -3.33 5.47 26.35
CA GLN A 83 -2.61 6.35 27.25
C GLN A 83 -2.89 5.96 28.70
N ASN A 84 -1.85 5.49 29.39
CA ASN A 84 -1.91 5.45 30.84
C ASN A 84 -2.07 6.88 31.38
N PRO A 85 -2.81 7.10 32.48
CA PRO A 85 -2.93 8.42 33.10
C PRO A 85 -1.59 9.06 33.51
N SER A 86 -0.52 8.26 33.58
CA SER A 86 0.85 8.69 33.86
C SER A 86 1.71 8.92 32.61
N ASP A 87 1.17 8.69 31.41
CA ASP A 87 1.86 8.92 30.14
C ASP A 87 1.52 10.34 29.67
N ASP A 88 2.42 11.30 29.95
CA ASP A 88 2.20 12.73 29.66
C ASP A 88 2.24 13.09 28.16
N LEU A 89 2.56 12.13 27.27
CA LEU A 89 2.82 12.39 25.86
C LEU A 89 1.99 11.48 24.93
N PHE A 90 1.38 12.12 23.94
CA PHE A 90 0.77 11.45 22.79
C PHE A 90 1.86 10.81 21.90
N LYS A 91 1.73 9.51 21.62
CA LYS A 91 2.76 8.71 20.94
C LYS A 91 2.36 8.39 19.49
N GLU A 92 2.11 9.41 18.69
CA GLU A 92 1.92 9.26 17.25
C GLU A 92 2.77 10.25 16.46
N ASN A 93 3.26 9.78 15.30
CA ASN A 93 4.10 10.55 14.41
C ASN A 93 3.43 10.73 13.06
N ILE A 94 3.61 11.90 12.46
CA ILE A 94 3.32 12.12 11.04
C ILE A 94 4.61 11.89 10.26
N ILE A 95 4.60 10.91 9.38
CA ILE A 95 5.76 10.51 8.58
C ILE A 95 5.54 11.00 7.15
N LEU A 96 6.46 11.84 6.67
CA LEU A 96 6.51 12.31 5.29
C LEU A 96 7.69 11.66 4.58
N ARG A 97 7.44 11.05 3.43
CA ARG A 97 8.49 10.49 2.57
C ARG A 97 8.27 10.89 1.10
N PRO A 98 9.32 10.92 0.27
CA PRO A 98 9.14 11.13 -1.17
C PRO A 98 8.13 10.12 -1.73
N PHE A 99 7.19 10.61 -2.54
CA PHE A 99 6.30 9.71 -3.26
C PHE A 99 7.09 8.99 -4.35
N ILE A 100 7.02 7.66 -4.37
CA ILE A 100 7.61 6.82 -5.40
C ILE A 100 6.46 6.00 -5.99
N PRO A 101 6.21 6.08 -7.31
CA PRO A 101 5.21 5.23 -7.94
C PRO A 101 5.63 3.76 -7.80
N LEU A 102 4.66 2.92 -7.46
CA LEU A 102 4.85 1.48 -7.29
C LEU A 102 3.91 0.76 -8.23
N ASP A 103 4.37 -0.36 -8.76
CA ASP A 103 3.53 -1.24 -9.54
C ASP A 103 2.65 -2.06 -8.60
N VAL A 104 1.33 -1.85 -8.66
CA VAL A 104 0.36 -2.44 -7.72
C VAL A 104 0.30 -3.96 -7.79
N ASP A 105 0.73 -4.55 -8.89
CA ASP A 105 0.80 -5.98 -9.11
C ASP A 105 2.10 -6.64 -8.60
N MET A 106 3.09 -5.82 -8.23
CA MET A 106 4.38 -6.23 -7.66
C MET A 106 4.56 -5.75 -6.22
N GLU A 107 3.44 -5.47 -5.52
CA GLU A 107 3.41 -5.32 -4.06
C GLU A 107 3.22 -6.71 -3.43
N PHE A 108 4.08 -7.07 -2.46
CA PHE A 108 4.06 -8.38 -1.81
C PHE A 108 3.80 -8.27 -0.30
N ARG A 109 3.17 -9.29 0.26
CA ARG A 109 3.02 -9.47 1.70
C ARG A 109 3.87 -10.66 2.16
N GLY A 110 4.91 -10.36 2.93
CA GLY A 110 5.77 -11.37 3.55
C GLY A 110 5.32 -11.72 4.96
N PHE A 111 5.40 -13.00 5.32
CA PHE A 111 5.13 -13.51 6.65
C PHE A 111 6.42 -14.02 7.28
N VAL A 112 6.83 -13.43 8.40
CA VAL A 112 8.07 -13.77 9.10
C VAL A 112 7.74 -14.53 10.37
N PHE A 113 8.34 -15.71 10.54
CA PHE A 113 8.25 -16.51 11.76
C PHE A 113 9.63 -16.99 12.17
N GLN A 114 9.95 -16.91 13.47
CA GLN A 114 11.28 -17.25 14.00
C GLN A 114 12.43 -16.58 13.22
N GLN A 115 12.28 -15.27 12.95
CA GLN A 115 13.27 -14.46 12.22
C GLN A 115 13.53 -14.91 10.77
N ARG A 116 12.64 -15.71 10.18
CA ARG A 116 12.75 -16.21 8.80
C ARG A 116 11.52 -15.82 7.99
N LEU A 117 11.71 -15.36 6.75
CA LEU A 117 10.61 -15.15 5.80
C LEU A 117 10.06 -16.50 5.35
N THR A 118 8.90 -16.88 5.88
CA THR A 118 8.27 -18.20 5.72
C THR A 118 7.37 -18.27 4.50
N CYS A 119 6.60 -17.22 4.25
CA CYS A 119 5.62 -17.18 3.15
C CYS A 119 5.64 -15.79 2.50
N LEU A 120 5.31 -15.77 1.21
CA LEU A 120 5.15 -14.56 0.41
C LEU A 120 3.87 -14.71 -0.42
N SER A 121 3.02 -13.69 -0.42
CA SER A 121 1.84 -13.62 -1.30
C SER A 121 1.85 -12.32 -2.08
N GLN A 122 1.15 -12.30 -3.22
CA GLN A 122 0.76 -11.03 -3.84
C GLN A 122 -0.11 -10.24 -2.85
N TYR A 123 0.14 -8.93 -2.72
CA TYR A 123 -0.58 -8.10 -1.77
C TYR A 123 -2.04 -7.87 -2.21
N ASN A 124 -2.23 -7.58 -3.51
CA ASN A 124 -3.54 -7.35 -4.10
C ASN A 124 -4.06 -8.66 -4.74
N TYR A 125 -4.74 -9.50 -3.95
CA TYR A 125 -5.24 -10.80 -4.41
C TYR A 125 -6.40 -10.73 -5.42
N LEU A 126 -6.97 -9.53 -5.63
CA LEU A 126 -8.09 -9.31 -6.56
C LEU A 126 -7.64 -9.15 -8.02
N ILE A 127 -6.33 -9.07 -8.27
CA ILE A 127 -5.78 -8.91 -9.61
C ILE A 127 -5.00 -10.14 -10.00
N TYR A 128 -5.09 -10.49 -11.28
CA TYR A 128 -4.19 -11.45 -11.90
C TYR A 128 -3.03 -10.68 -12.54
N SER A 129 -1.79 -11.03 -12.17
CA SER A 129 -0.58 -10.49 -12.80
C SER A 129 0.12 -11.54 -13.64
N GLN A 130 0.01 -11.40 -14.96
CA GLN A 130 0.77 -12.23 -15.90
C GLN A 130 2.28 -12.04 -15.72
N ARG A 131 2.74 -10.81 -15.44
CA ARG A 131 4.14 -10.49 -15.16
C ARG A 131 4.64 -11.28 -13.96
N LEU A 132 3.89 -11.27 -12.85
CA LEU A 132 4.23 -12.03 -11.66
C LEU A 132 4.35 -13.54 -11.94
N CYS A 133 3.42 -14.11 -12.72
CA CYS A 133 3.50 -15.52 -13.12
C CYS A 133 4.78 -15.84 -13.91
N GLN A 134 5.23 -14.93 -14.77
CA GLN A 134 6.42 -15.10 -15.61
C GLN A 134 7.72 -14.87 -14.83
N GLU A 135 7.71 -13.96 -13.86
CA GLU A 135 8.91 -13.54 -13.10
C GLU A 135 9.03 -14.18 -11.71
N LYS A 136 8.13 -15.11 -11.37
CA LYS A 136 8.01 -15.75 -10.05
C LYS A 136 9.36 -16.21 -9.49
N ASP A 137 10.18 -16.90 -10.29
CA ASP A 137 11.45 -17.46 -9.83
C ASP A 137 12.49 -16.37 -9.53
N THR A 138 12.54 -15.32 -10.37
CA THR A 138 13.39 -14.15 -10.15
C THR A 138 13.01 -13.42 -8.87
N ILE A 139 11.70 -13.23 -8.64
CA ILE A 139 11.18 -12.60 -7.42
C ILE A 139 11.56 -13.44 -6.20
N LEU A 140 11.38 -14.76 -6.26
CA LEU A 140 11.78 -15.65 -5.17
C LEU A 140 13.28 -15.57 -4.86
N LEU A 141 14.15 -15.38 -5.86
CA LEU A 141 15.59 -15.17 -5.64
C LEU A 141 15.88 -13.87 -4.87
N ILE A 142 15.18 -12.77 -5.19
CA ILE A 142 15.35 -11.47 -4.50
C ILE A 142 14.99 -11.60 -3.01
N PHE A 143 13.95 -12.38 -2.69
CA PHE A 143 13.49 -12.60 -1.31
C PHE A 143 14.21 -13.76 -0.60
N ARG A 144 15.21 -14.42 -1.19
CA ARG A 144 16.00 -15.43 -0.47
C ARG A 144 16.97 -14.73 0.48
N PRO A 145 16.97 -15.06 1.78
CA PRO A 145 18.07 -14.66 2.65
C PRO A 145 19.36 -15.26 2.11
N THR A 146 20.44 -14.48 2.14
CA THR A 146 21.79 -14.86 1.68
C THR A 146 22.42 -15.99 2.52
N ASP A 147 21.80 -16.40 3.62
CA ASP A 147 22.32 -17.41 4.53
C ASP A 147 21.58 -18.76 4.42
N LYS A 148 22.36 -19.75 3.98
CA LYS A 148 22.32 -21.24 3.96
C LYS A 148 21.15 -22.10 4.49
N ASP A 149 20.01 -21.60 4.93
CA ASP A 149 18.89 -22.46 5.35
C ASP A 149 17.73 -22.39 4.33
N LEU A 150 17.84 -23.27 3.32
CA LEU A 150 16.81 -23.52 2.31
C LEU A 150 15.61 -24.24 2.93
N VAL A 151 14.45 -23.58 2.94
CA VAL A 151 13.14 -24.24 3.02
C VAL A 151 12.31 -23.77 1.83
N GLU A 152 11.53 -24.68 1.25
CA GLU A 152 10.63 -24.47 0.12
C GLU A 152 9.71 -23.25 0.35
N LYS A 153 10.02 -22.13 -0.32
CA LYS A 153 9.13 -20.98 -0.36
C LYS A 153 8.11 -21.18 -1.45
N GLN A 154 6.83 -21.20 -1.09
CA GLN A 154 5.75 -21.10 -2.08
C GLN A 154 5.29 -19.64 -2.15
N LEU A 155 5.50 -19.01 -3.32
CA LEU A 155 4.79 -17.79 -3.68
C LEU A 155 3.42 -18.20 -4.18
N HIS A 156 2.38 -17.82 -3.44
CA HIS A 156 0.99 -17.95 -3.85
C HIS A 156 0.62 -16.74 -4.70
N VAL A 157 0.30 -17.03 -5.98
CA VAL A 157 -0.26 -16.10 -6.96
C VAL A 157 -1.73 -16.41 -7.08
#